data_AF-F7QV45-F1
#
_entry.id   AF-F7QV45-F1
#
_cell.length_a   1.000
_cell.length_b   1.000
_cell.length_c   1.000
_cell.angle_alpha   90.00
_cell.angle_beta   90.00
_cell.angle_gamma   90.00
#
_symmetry.space_group_name_H-M   'P 1'
#
loop_
_entity.id
_entity.type
_entity.pdbx_description
1 polymer ?
#
loop_
_entity_poly.entity_id
_entity_poly.type
_entity_poly.pdbx_seq_one_letter_code
_entity_poly.pdbx_strand_id
1 'polypeptide(L)' 'MNVPVGKSAQQFIRIGSVVGVIFLDRSMENWDKTNSDFALTSKRMHDLNDALIWEVFT' A
#
# COMPACT_ATOMS: atom_id res chain seq x y z
N MET A 1 5.65 -9.49 5.05
CA MET A 1 5.40 -8.09 4.65
C MET A 1 4.17 -8.12 3.75
N ASN A 2 3.05 -7.53 4.17
CA ASN A 2 1.80 -7.55 3.41
C ASN A 2 1.55 -6.16 2.85
N VAL A 3 2.11 -5.88 1.67
CA VAL A 3 1.87 -4.62 0.94
C VAL A 3 0.50 -4.73 0.29
N PRO A 4 -0.47 -3.84 0.60
CA PRO A 4 -1.76 -3.88 -0.05
C PRO A 4 -1.62 -3.59 -1.56
N VAL A 5 -2.48 -4.22 -2.36
CA VAL A 5 -2.56 -4.01 -3.81
C VAL A 5 -3.84 -3.26 -4.11
N GLY A 6 -3.72 -2.13 -4.81
CA GLY A 6 -4.86 -1.34 -5.25
C GLY A 6 -5.83 -2.19 -6.08
N LYS A 7 -7.15 -1.96 -5.91
CA LYS A 7 -8.19 -2.79 -6.56
C LYS A 7 -8.03 -2.88 -8.08
N SER A 8 -7.61 -1.79 -8.73
CA SER A 8 -7.34 -1.73 -10.17
C SER A 8 -6.22 -2.68 -10.61
N ALA A 9 -5.20 -2.89 -9.76
CA ALA A 9 -4.01 -3.69 -10.03
C ALA A 9 -4.18 -5.18 -9.68
N GLN A 10 -5.13 -5.53 -8.80
CA GLN A 10 -5.29 -6.90 -8.28
C GLN A 10 -5.51 -7.96 -9.37
N GLN A 11 -6.20 -7.62 -10.45
CA GLN A 11 -6.47 -8.55 -11.56
C GLN A 11 -5.28 -8.75 -12.52
N PHE A 12 -4.27 -7.89 -12.45
CA PHE A 12 -3.13 -7.89 -13.39
C PHE A 12 -1.82 -8.36 -12.76
N ILE A 13 -1.71 -8.31 -11.43
CA ILE A 13 -0.48 -8.63 -10.73
C ILE A 13 -0.13 -10.11 -10.83
N ARG A 14 1.10 -10.41 -11.26
CA ARG A 14 1.67 -11.75 -11.31
C ARG A 14 3.16 -11.72 -10.97
N ILE A 15 3.73 -12.88 -10.65
CA ILE A 15 5.17 -12.99 -10.41
C ILE A 15 5.92 -12.52 -11.67
N GLY A 16 6.88 -11.61 -11.49
CA GLY A 16 7.64 -10.99 -12.58
C GLY A 16 7.04 -9.70 -13.15
N SER A 17 5.86 -9.28 -12.71
CA SER A 17 5.31 -7.96 -13.08
C SER A 17 6.20 -6.81 -12.58
N VAL A 18 6.35 -5.78 -13.41
CA VAL A 18 6.87 -4.48 -12.99
C VAL A 18 5.70 -3.66 -12.42
N VAL A 19 5.89 -3.06 -11.25
CA VAL A 19 4.81 -2.37 -10.52
C VAL A 19 5.22 -0.98 -10.06
N GLY A 20 4.25 -0.08 -10.02
CA GLY A 20 4.38 1.21 -9.36
C GLY A 20 4.09 1.06 -7.87
N VAL A 21 5.07 1.39 -7.03
CA VAL A 21 4.94 1.38 -5.57
C VAL A 21 4.91 2.82 -5.08
N ILE A 22 3.92 3.15 -4.25
CA ILE A 22 3.81 4.43 -3.59
C ILE A 22 4.07 4.23 -2.11
N PHE A 23 4.89 5.11 -1.53
CA PHE A 23 5.11 5.19 -0.09
C PHE A 23 4.21 6.26 0.49
N LEU A 24 3.52 5.96 1.59
CA LEU A 24 2.63 6.91 2.22
C LEU A 24 3.37 7.74 3.28
N ASP A 25 2.94 8.99 3.44
CA ASP A 25 3.49 9.93 4.42
C ASP A 25 3.24 9.53 5.88
N ARG A 26 2.27 8.64 6.12
CA ARG A 26 1.80 8.27 7.46
C ARG A 26 1.65 6.76 7.58
N SER A 27 1.88 6.27 8.80
CA SER A 27 1.75 4.86 9.13
C SER A 27 0.34 4.33 8.88
N MET A 28 0.27 3.16 8.24
CA MET A 28 -0.96 2.39 8.02
C MET A 28 -1.15 1.26 9.05
N GLU A 29 -0.34 1.21 10.10
CA GLU A 29 -0.31 0.08 11.05
C GLU A 29 -1.68 -0.24 11.69
N ASN A 30 -2.51 0.79 11.95
CA ASN A 30 -3.87 0.63 12.48
C ASN A 30 -4.97 0.76 11.43
N TRP A 31 -4.61 0.85 10.15
CA TRP A 31 -5.61 0.98 9.11
C TRP A 31 -6.33 -0.36 8.90
N ASP A 32 -7.64 -0.37 9.11
CA ASP A 32 -8.50 -1.55 9.01
C ASP A 32 -9.00 -1.82 7.58
N LYS A 33 -8.43 -1.12 6.58
CA LYS A 33 -8.81 -1.18 5.15
C LYS A 33 -10.18 -0.60 4.83
N THR A 34 -10.80 0.10 5.77
CA THR A 34 -12.02 0.88 5.52
C THR A 34 -11.69 2.28 5.01
N ASN A 35 -12.72 3.01 4.59
CA ASN A 35 -12.61 4.43 4.24
C ASN A 35 -12.98 5.33 5.43
N SER A 36 -12.72 4.86 6.64
CA SER A 36 -12.98 5.61 7.87
C SER A 36 -11.69 6.17 8.44
N ASP A 37 -11.82 7.27 9.19
CA ASP A 37 -10.70 7.84 9.91
C ASP A 37 -10.14 6.83 10.92
N PHE A 38 -8.82 6.78 11.03
CA PHE A 38 -8.12 5.93 12.00
C PHE A 38 -7.02 6.70 12.72
N ALA A 39 -6.75 6.30 13.96
CA ALA A 39 -5.72 6.93 14.78
C ALA A 39 -4.31 6.46 14.37
N LEU A 40 -3.38 7.40 14.27
CA LEU A 40 -1.97 7.12 14.02
C LEU A 40 -1.27 6.70 15.31
N THR A 41 -0.78 5.45 15.39
CA THR A 41 0.04 4.96 16.51
C THR A 41 1.54 5.11 16.30
N SER A 42 1.96 5.47 15.08
CA SER A 42 3.37 5.57 14.70
C SER A 42 3.66 6.85 13.93
N LYS A 43 4.87 7.36 14.11
CA LYS A 43 5.39 8.56 13.43
C LYS A 43 6.21 8.22 12.18
N ARG A 44 6.24 6.95 11.75
CA ARG A 44 6.94 6.54 10.52
C ARG A 44 6.40 7.30 9.32
N MET A 45 7.31 7.64 8.41
CA MET A 45 7.02 8.31 7.15
C MET A 45 7.83 7.62 6.06
N HIS A 46 7.22 7.42 4.89
CA HIS A 46 7.86 6.82 3.72
C HIS A 46 8.55 5.47 4.02
N ASP A 47 7.94 4.67 4.90
CA ASP A 47 8.46 3.37 5.32
C ASP A 47 7.90 2.26 4.42
N LEU A 48 8.68 1.20 4.20
CA LEU A 48 8.27 0.07 3.38
C LEU A 48 7.03 -0.66 3.92
N ASN A 49 6.81 -0.62 5.24
CA ASN A 49 5.61 -1.18 5.86
C ASN A 49 4.35 -0.37 5.54
N ASP A 50 4.53 0.87 5.08
CA ASP A 50 3.47 1.83 4.76
C ASP A 50 3.41 2.09 3.23
N ALA A 51 3.86 1.11 2.44
CA ALA A 51 3.81 1.14 0.98
C ALA A 51 2.52 0.50 0.41
N LEU A 52 2.16 0.89 -0.81
CA LEU A 52 1.03 0.38 -1.58
C LEU A 52 1.47 0.10 -3.03
N ILE A 53 1.03 -1.02 -3.61
CA ILE A 53 1.11 -1.22 -5.07
C ILE A 53 -0.08 -0.52 -5.72
N TRP A 54 0.20 0.54 -6.51
CA TRP A 54 -0.83 1.34 -7.16
C TRP A 54 -1.18 0.84 -8.56
N GLU A 55 -0.17 0.43 -9.32
CA GLU A 55 -0.33 0.02 -10.72
C GLU A 55 0.62 -1.12 -11.11
N VAL A 56 0.25 -1.82 -12.17
CA VAL A 56 1.07 -2.84 -12.83
C VAL A 56 1.37 -2.33 -14.24
N PHE A 57 2.65 -2.21 -14.58
CA PHE A 57 3.07 -1.83 -15.93
C PHE A 57 3.06 -3.05 -16.84
N THR A 58 2.49 -2.88 -18.04
CA THR A 58 2.43 -3.89 -19.11
C THR A 58 3.41 -3.57 -20.22
#